data_AF-A0A534Q4R2-F1
#
_entry.id   AF-A0A534Q4R2-F1
#
_cell.length_a   1.000
_cell.length_b   1.000
_cell.length_c   1.000
_cell.angle_alpha   90.00
_cell.angle_beta   90.00
_cell.angle_gamma   90.00
#
_symmetry.space_group_name_H-M   'P 1'
#
loop_
_entity.id
_entity.type
_entity.pdbx_description
1 polymer ?
#
loop_
_entity_poly.entity_id
_entity_poly.type
_entity_poly.pdbx_seq_one_letter_code
_entity_poly.pdbx_strand_id
1 'polypeptide(L)'
;MPVFAAAHALGGSFSLRLVVAGDAFFAAYLALSAWAAIGATTHDMRRAASYEDEGVLAILILTFFAVSLCLAAIFALLDQQHDPKAPLEPETGPWTVAIAGASVLLAWLTSHTVMAFRYAHLYYSADDASGPGGAPDARGLDFPGTDEPQIWDFFYYSFVVGMTSQVSDVQASSA
;
A
#
# COMPACT_ATOMS: atom_id res chain seq x y z
N MET A 1 -8.25 0.27 30.95
CA MET A 1 -8.69 -1.14 31.10
C MET A 1 -10.16 -1.41 30.67
N PRO A 2 -10.79 -0.73 29.69
CA PRO A 2 -12.06 -1.23 29.12
C PRO A 2 -11.98 -1.69 27.65
N VAL A 3 -10.90 -1.40 26.92
CA VAL A 3 -10.78 -1.75 25.49
C VAL A 3 -10.66 -3.26 25.25
N PHE A 4 -10.16 -4.01 26.23
CA PHE A 4 -10.02 -5.46 26.14
C PHE A 4 -11.33 -6.24 26.34
N ALA A 5 -12.39 -5.61 26.88
CA ALA A 5 -13.65 -6.31 27.18
C ALA A 5 -14.57 -6.47 25.95
N ALA A 6 -14.47 -5.56 24.97
CA ALA A 6 -15.20 -5.68 23.71
C ALA A 6 -14.63 -6.82 22.82
N ALA A 7 -13.41 -7.28 23.11
CA ALA A 7 -12.71 -8.32 22.38
C ALA A 7 -13.15 -9.75 22.75
N HIS A 8 -14.26 -9.96 23.46
CA HIS A 8 -14.74 -11.32 23.79
C HIS A 8 -15.97 -11.77 22.99
N ALA A 9 -16.66 -10.86 22.29
CA ALA A 9 -17.97 -11.15 21.69
C ALA A 9 -17.97 -11.89 20.32
N LEU A 10 -16.81 -12.04 19.65
CA LEU A 10 -16.71 -12.59 18.28
C LEU A 10 -16.02 -13.97 18.17
N GLY A 11 -15.85 -14.70 19.28
CA GLY A 11 -15.50 -16.13 19.25
C GLY A 11 -14.15 -16.57 18.65
N GLY A 12 -13.32 -15.65 18.12
CA GLY A 12 -11.96 -15.95 17.65
C GLY A 12 -10.87 -15.39 18.56
N SER A 13 -9.68 -15.99 18.51
CA SER A 13 -8.47 -15.49 19.18
C SER A 13 -8.18 -14.01 18.89
N PHE A 14 -7.55 -13.31 19.84
CA PHE A 14 -7.21 -11.89 19.71
C PHE A 14 -6.38 -11.60 18.44
N SER A 15 -5.45 -12.50 18.11
CA SER A 15 -4.61 -12.42 16.92
C SER A 15 -5.43 -12.46 15.63
N LEU A 16 -6.41 -13.36 15.52
CA LEU A 16 -7.27 -13.46 14.33
C LEU A 16 -8.07 -12.16 14.10
N ARG A 17 -8.57 -11.55 15.17
CA ARG A 17 -9.31 -10.28 15.08
C ARG A 17 -8.44 -9.13 14.62
N LEU A 18 -7.18 -9.08 15.07
CA LEU A 18 -6.22 -8.08 14.61
C LEU A 18 -5.93 -8.24 13.12
N VAL A 19 -5.71 -9.47 12.66
CA VAL A 19 -5.46 -9.75 11.23
C VAL A 19 -6.66 -9.35 10.39
N VAL A 20 -7.88 -9.75 10.77
CA VAL A 20 -9.11 -9.38 10.04
C VAL A 20 -9.33 -7.87 10.03
N ALA A 21 -9.05 -7.17 11.13
CA ALA A 21 -9.14 -5.71 11.19
C ALA A 21 -8.10 -5.04 10.27
N GLY A 22 -6.88 -5.57 10.22
CA GLY A 22 -5.83 -5.12 9.31
C GLY A 22 -6.23 -5.32 7.84
N ASP A 23 -6.77 -6.49 7.50
CA ASP A 23 -7.25 -6.79 6.14
C ASP A 23 -8.39 -5.86 5.74
N ALA A 24 -9.35 -5.61 6.65
CA ALA A 24 -10.44 -4.67 6.41
C ALA A 24 -9.92 -3.24 6.19
N PHE A 25 -8.89 -2.82 6.93
CA PHE A 25 -8.24 -1.52 6.72
C PHE A 25 -7.57 -1.45 5.34
N PHE A 26 -6.78 -2.45 4.95
CA PHE A 26 -6.14 -2.47 3.63
C PHE A 26 -7.17 -2.49 2.49
N ALA A 27 -8.23 -3.31 2.62
CA ALA A 27 -9.30 -3.35 1.63
C ALA A 27 -10.03 -2.00 1.51
N ALA A 28 -10.31 -1.33 2.63
CA ALA A 28 -10.92 0.00 2.63
C ALA A 28 -9.99 1.04 2.00
N TYR A 29 -8.70 1.02 2.34
CA TYR A 29 -7.70 1.90 1.75
C TYR A 29 -7.61 1.72 0.23
N LEU A 30 -7.56 0.47 -0.26
CA LEU A 30 -7.52 0.15 -1.68
C LEU A 30 -8.79 0.61 -2.40
N ALA A 31 -9.96 0.38 -1.81
CA ALA A 31 -11.23 0.81 -2.38
C ALA A 31 -11.32 2.35 -2.50
N LEU A 32 -10.92 3.07 -1.45
CA LEU A 32 -10.88 4.53 -1.45
C LEU A 32 -9.85 5.07 -2.44
N SER A 33 -8.67 4.45 -2.52
CA SER A 33 -7.61 4.80 -3.46
C SER A 33 -8.05 4.61 -4.91
N ALA A 34 -8.70 3.48 -5.22
CA ALA A 34 -9.25 3.21 -6.54
C ALA A 34 -10.37 4.19 -6.89
N TRP A 35 -11.26 4.50 -5.94
CA TRP A 35 -12.32 5.49 -6.13
C TRP A 35 -11.76 6.89 -6.42
N ALA A 36 -10.73 7.31 -5.69
CA ALA A 36 -10.03 8.57 -5.95
C ALA A 36 -9.34 8.57 -7.33
N ALA A 37 -8.70 7.46 -7.71
CA ALA A 37 -7.98 7.34 -8.98
C ALA A 37 -8.90 7.40 -10.22
N ILE A 38 -10.14 6.89 -10.13
CA ILE A 38 -11.11 6.92 -11.25
C ILE A 38 -11.45 8.37 -11.66
N GLY A 39 -11.46 9.31 -10.71
CA GLY A 39 -11.79 10.71 -10.96
C GLY A 39 -10.57 11.63 -11.11
N ALA A 40 -9.36 11.13 -10.93
CA ALA A 40 -8.16 11.96 -10.84
C ALA A 40 -7.74 12.48 -12.22
N THR A 41 -7.56 13.80 -12.33
CA THR A 41 -6.98 14.44 -13.51
C THR A 41 -5.52 14.80 -13.29
N THR A 42 -4.78 15.06 -14.37
CA THR A 42 -3.37 15.52 -14.30
C THR A 42 -3.25 16.85 -13.54
N HIS A 43 -4.27 17.72 -13.63
CA HIS A 43 -4.33 18.96 -12.85
C HIS A 43 -4.45 18.70 -11.34
N ASP A 44 -5.26 17.71 -10.94
CA ASP A 44 -5.39 17.31 -9.54
C ASP A 44 -4.08 16.74 -8.99
N MET A 45 -3.34 15.98 -9.82
CA MET A 45 -2.03 15.43 -9.44
C MET A 45 -0.97 16.51 -9.25
N ARG A 46 -0.88 17.50 -10.14
CA ARG A 46 0.01 18.67 -9.98
C ARG A 46 -0.37 19.50 -8.75
N ARG A 47 -1.67 19.67 -8.51
CA ARG A 47 -2.16 20.37 -7.31
C ARG A 47 -1.77 19.58 -6.05
N ALA A 48 -2.02 18.28 -6.00
CA ALA A 48 -1.63 17.41 -4.90
C ALA A 48 -0.12 17.45 -4.64
N ALA A 49 0.69 17.42 -5.71
CA ALA A 49 2.15 17.53 -5.61
C ALA A 49 2.63 18.84 -4.96
N SER A 50 1.87 19.93 -5.09
CA SER A 50 2.19 21.21 -4.45
C SER A 50 1.78 21.34 -2.97
N TYR A 51 0.92 20.44 -2.44
CA TYR A 51 0.36 20.53 -1.09
C TYR A 51 0.66 19.31 -0.19
N GLU A 52 1.05 18.15 -0.74
CA GLU A 52 1.13 16.88 0.00
C GLU A 52 2.57 16.36 0.20
N ASP A 53 3.35 16.99 1.06
CA ASP A 53 4.65 16.42 1.49
C ASP A 53 4.55 15.66 2.83
N GLU A 54 3.55 15.97 3.67
CA GLU A 54 3.49 15.43 5.05
C GLU A 54 2.65 14.14 5.20
N GLY A 55 1.64 13.92 4.34
CA GLY A 55 0.72 12.79 4.46
C GLY A 55 1.23 11.47 3.86
N VAL A 56 1.98 11.54 2.77
CA VAL A 56 2.40 10.36 1.99
C VAL A 56 3.44 9.54 2.74
N LEU A 57 4.43 10.18 3.38
CA LEU A 57 5.41 9.49 4.21
C LEU A 57 4.76 8.85 5.44
N ALA A 58 3.78 9.53 6.05
CA ALA A 58 3.02 8.99 7.17
C ALA A 58 2.21 7.75 6.76
N ILE A 59 1.57 7.75 5.59
CA ILE A 59 0.86 6.59 5.03
C ILE A 59 1.83 5.46 4.70
N LEU A 60 2.99 5.75 4.14
CA LEU A 60 4.06 4.78 3.88
C LEU A 60 4.53 4.10 5.16
N ILE A 61 4.84 4.89 6.19
CA ILE A 61 5.29 4.40 7.50
C ILE A 61 4.18 3.57 8.13
N LEU A 62 2.93 4.07 8.16
CA LEU A 62 1.79 3.35 8.72
C LEU A 62 1.55 2.02 8.01
N THR A 63 1.63 2.01 6.68
CA THR A 63 1.50 0.80 5.87
C THR A 63 2.64 -0.17 6.17
N PHE A 64 3.89 0.28 6.18
CA PHE A 64 5.04 -0.56 6.51
C PHE A 64 4.92 -1.19 7.91
N PHE A 65 4.49 -0.41 8.90
CA PHE A 65 4.23 -0.90 10.25
C PHE A 65 3.08 -1.92 10.28
N ALA A 66 1.98 -1.65 9.58
CA ALA A 66 0.85 -2.57 9.50
C ALA A 66 1.25 -3.91 8.85
N VAL A 67 1.98 -3.87 7.74
CA VAL A 67 2.51 -5.08 7.07
C VAL A 67 3.47 -5.84 7.97
N SER A 68 4.36 -5.13 8.67
CA SER A 68 5.30 -5.74 9.63
C SER A 68 4.58 -6.42 10.79
N LEU A 69 3.51 -5.80 11.32
CA LEU A 69 2.69 -6.39 12.39
C LEU A 69 1.94 -7.63 11.89
N CYS A 70 1.39 -7.59 10.67
CA CYS A 70 0.75 -8.75 10.05
C CYS A 70 1.75 -9.91 9.87
N LEU A 71 2.95 -9.63 9.36
CA LEU A 71 4.01 -10.63 9.23
C LEU A 71 4.39 -11.24 10.59
N ALA A 72 4.58 -10.41 11.62
CA ALA A 72 4.87 -10.87 12.97
C ALA A 72 3.75 -11.76 13.53
N ALA A 73 2.49 -11.40 13.30
CA ALA A 73 1.33 -12.20 13.71
C ALA A 73 1.29 -13.56 12.99
N ILE A 74 1.62 -13.61 11.69
CA ILE A 74 1.72 -14.85 10.92
C ILE A 74 2.85 -15.74 11.46
N PHE A 75 4.04 -15.19 11.71
CA PHE A 75 5.15 -15.95 12.28
C PHE A 75 4.81 -16.51 13.67
N ALA A 76 4.17 -15.71 14.53
CA ALA A 76 3.71 -16.16 15.85
C ALA A 76 2.67 -17.30 15.74
N LEU A 77 1.78 -17.23 14.75
CA LEU A 77 0.80 -18.29 14.50
C LEU A 77 1.46 -19.59 14.00
N LEU A 78 2.47 -19.49 13.14
CA LEU A 78 3.22 -20.64 12.63
C LEU A 78 4.06 -21.31 13.72
N ASP A 79 4.68 -20.52 14.61
CA ASP A 79 5.49 -21.03 15.73
C ASP A 79 4.63 -21.85 16.71
N GLN A 80 3.38 -21.43 16.95
CA GLN A 80 2.43 -22.19 17.78
C GLN A 80 2.06 -23.56 17.20
N GLN A 81 2.16 -23.76 15.88
CA GLN A 81 1.90 -25.07 15.27
C GLN A 81 3.01 -26.10 15.50
N HIS A 82 4.20 -25.66 15.95
CA HIS A 82 5.36 -26.52 16.18
C HIS A 82 5.53 -26.96 17.64
N ASP A 83 4.69 -26.48 18.57
CA ASP A 83 4.73 -26.93 19.96
C ASP A 83 3.87 -28.20 20.14
N PRO A 84 4.47 -29.40 20.33
CA PRO A 84 3.73 -30.66 20.47
C PRO A 84 2.87 -30.74 21.75
N LYS A 85 2.93 -29.73 22.63
CA LYS A 85 2.10 -29.63 23.86
C LYS A 85 1.06 -28.51 23.81
N ALA A 86 1.05 -27.67 22.77
CA ALA A 86 -0.04 -26.73 22.58
C ALA A 86 -1.31 -27.55 22.30
N PRO A 87 -2.43 -27.32 23.02
CA PRO A 87 -3.70 -27.84 22.56
C PRO A 87 -3.84 -27.39 21.11
N LEU A 88 -4.14 -28.31 20.19
CA LEU A 88 -4.65 -27.94 18.88
C LEU A 88 -5.94 -27.17 19.15
N GLU A 89 -5.84 -25.86 19.36
CA GLU A 89 -7.02 -25.04 19.49
C GLU A 89 -7.80 -25.21 18.18
N PRO A 90 -9.14 -25.31 18.22
CA PRO A 90 -9.98 -25.62 17.04
C PRO A 90 -9.86 -24.62 15.87
N GLU A 91 -9.03 -23.59 16.01
CA GLU A 91 -8.94 -22.38 15.21
C GLU A 91 -7.90 -22.42 14.08
N THR A 92 -7.14 -23.50 13.92
CA THR A 92 -6.33 -23.76 12.70
C THR A 92 -7.16 -24.41 11.58
N GLY A 93 -8.29 -23.79 11.24
CA GLY A 93 -9.13 -24.19 10.11
C GLY A 93 -8.63 -23.64 8.76
N PRO A 94 -9.15 -24.12 7.63
CA PRO A 94 -8.79 -23.63 6.28
C PRO A 94 -9.01 -22.11 6.12
N TRP A 95 -9.94 -21.54 6.89
CA TRP A 95 -10.21 -20.10 6.92
C TRP A 95 -9.03 -19.26 7.40
N THR A 96 -8.26 -19.75 8.37
CA THR A 96 -7.11 -19.03 8.93
C THR A 96 -6.00 -18.91 7.89
N VAL A 97 -5.78 -19.96 7.09
CA VAL A 97 -4.84 -19.95 5.96
C VAL A 97 -5.31 -19.01 4.86
N ALA A 98 -6.60 -19.02 4.54
CA ALA A 98 -7.18 -18.11 3.55
C ALA A 98 -7.04 -16.64 3.96
N ILE A 99 -7.30 -16.32 5.24
CA ILE A 99 -7.13 -14.97 5.80
C ILE A 99 -5.67 -14.56 5.72
N ALA A 100 -4.72 -15.38 6.17
CA ALA A 100 -3.30 -15.07 6.08
C ALA A 100 -2.83 -14.83 4.63
N GLY A 101 -3.32 -15.64 3.68
CA GLY A 101 -3.05 -15.44 2.25
C GLY A 101 -3.64 -14.12 1.72
N ALA A 102 -4.85 -13.78 2.13
CA ALA A 102 -5.48 -12.50 1.80
C ALA A 102 -4.69 -11.32 2.38
N SER A 103 -4.20 -11.42 3.61
CA SER A 103 -3.36 -10.39 4.23
C SER A 103 -2.10 -10.10 3.43
N VAL A 104 -1.40 -11.15 2.96
CA VAL A 104 -0.20 -10.99 2.13
C VAL A 104 -0.53 -10.29 0.81
N LEU A 105 -1.62 -10.69 0.16
CA LEU A 105 -2.06 -10.08 -1.10
C LEU A 105 -2.47 -8.62 -0.92
N LEU A 106 -3.25 -8.31 0.12
CA LEU A 106 -3.71 -6.96 0.43
C LEU A 106 -2.54 -6.03 0.80
N ALA A 107 -1.58 -6.53 1.58
CA ALA A 107 -0.34 -5.84 1.89
C ALA A 107 0.46 -5.49 0.62
N TRP A 108 0.58 -6.46 -0.29
CA TRP A 108 1.27 -6.27 -1.57
C TRP A 108 0.57 -5.22 -2.44
N LEU A 109 -0.76 -5.34 -2.64
CA LEU A 109 -1.56 -4.39 -3.40
C LEU A 109 -1.46 -2.96 -2.84
N THR A 110 -1.56 -2.84 -1.51
CA THR A 110 -1.48 -1.55 -0.80
C THR A 110 -0.12 -0.90 -1.01
N SER A 111 0.96 -1.68 -0.87
CA SER A 111 2.33 -1.17 -1.05
C SER A 111 2.55 -0.60 -2.45
N HIS A 112 2.08 -1.30 -3.49
CA HIS A 112 2.22 -0.82 -4.87
C HIS A 112 1.29 0.35 -5.20
N THR A 113 0.12 0.42 -4.57
CA THR A 113 -0.79 1.56 -4.68
C THR A 113 -0.18 2.83 -4.06
N VAL A 114 0.38 2.71 -2.86
CA VAL A 114 1.09 3.82 -2.21
C VAL A 114 2.26 4.29 -3.07
N MET A 115 3.04 3.35 -3.62
CA MET A 115 4.18 3.68 -4.46
C MET A 115 3.76 4.34 -5.79
N ALA A 116 2.63 3.92 -6.39
CA ALA A 116 2.09 4.56 -7.59
C ALA A 116 1.78 6.04 -7.34
N PHE A 117 1.11 6.37 -6.23
CA PHE A 117 0.86 7.76 -5.84
C PHE A 117 2.16 8.53 -5.55
N ARG A 118 3.16 7.88 -4.94
CA ARG A 118 4.46 8.50 -4.72
C ARG A 118 5.17 8.82 -6.04
N TYR A 119 5.15 7.91 -7.00
CA TYR A 119 5.72 8.16 -8.33
C TYR A 119 5.00 9.29 -9.06
N ALA A 120 3.67 9.33 -8.98
CA ALA A 120 2.87 10.44 -9.52
C ALA A 120 3.27 11.78 -8.89
N HIS A 121 3.39 11.82 -7.56
CA HIS A 121 3.78 13.01 -6.82
C HIS A 121 5.20 13.46 -7.22
N LEU A 122 6.17 12.54 -7.25
CA LEU A 122 7.55 12.85 -7.66
C LEU A 122 7.67 13.28 -9.11
N TYR A 123 6.82 12.74 -9.99
CA TYR A 123 6.82 13.14 -11.39
C TYR A 123 6.33 14.58 -11.54
N TYR A 124 5.26 14.96 -10.85
CA TYR A 124 4.60 16.27 -10.94
C TYR A 124 5.05 17.29 -9.88
N SER A 125 6.02 16.97 -9.01
CA SER A 125 6.62 17.95 -8.11
C SER A 125 7.40 18.99 -8.92
N ALA A 126 7.23 20.27 -8.60
CA ALA A 126 7.93 21.36 -9.28
C ALA A 126 9.44 21.28 -8.98
N ASP A 127 10.27 21.47 -10.00
CA ASP A 127 11.72 21.59 -9.80
C ASP A 127 12.05 22.99 -9.23
N ASP A 128 12.58 23.04 -8.00
CA ASP A 128 13.00 24.25 -7.28
C ASP A 128 14.06 25.08 -8.05
N ALA A 129 14.69 24.49 -9.09
CA ALA A 129 15.70 25.14 -9.91
C ALA A 129 15.15 26.16 -10.93
N SER A 130 13.83 26.21 -11.17
CA SER A 130 13.25 27.02 -12.23
C SER A 130 12.52 28.25 -11.67
N GLY A 131 13.12 29.43 -11.90
CA GLY A 131 12.60 30.73 -11.47
C GLY A 131 11.19 31.09 -11.99
N PRO A 132 10.70 32.32 -11.72
CA PRO A 132 9.28 32.67 -11.85
C PRO A 132 8.82 32.65 -13.31
N GLY A 133 8.25 31.53 -13.73
CA GLY A 133 7.80 31.29 -15.11
C GLY A 133 7.32 29.86 -15.38
N GLY A 134 6.63 29.22 -14.43
CA GLY A 134 6.08 27.86 -14.58
C GLY A 134 7.18 26.81 -14.68
N ALA A 135 7.66 26.34 -13.52
CA ALA A 135 8.67 25.29 -13.46
C ALA A 135 8.19 24.03 -14.22
N PRO A 136 9.05 23.38 -15.03
CA PRO A 136 8.74 22.06 -15.57
C PRO A 136 8.61 21.05 -14.43
N ASP A 137 7.76 20.05 -14.64
CA ASP A 137 7.60 18.90 -13.74
C ASP A 137 8.97 18.18 -13.59
N ALA A 138 9.30 17.64 -12.40
CA ALA A 138 10.62 17.05 -12.11
C ALA A 138 11.00 15.83 -12.99
N ARG A 139 10.01 15.13 -13.59
CA ARG A 139 10.19 14.16 -14.70
C ARG A 139 11.27 13.07 -14.52
N GLY A 140 11.21 12.31 -13.42
CA GLY A 140 12.09 11.14 -13.15
C GLY A 140 11.67 9.79 -13.77
N LEU A 141 10.59 9.75 -14.55
CA LEU A 141 10.11 8.56 -15.28
C LEU A 141 9.78 8.96 -16.72
N ASP A 142 10.28 8.23 -17.70
CA ASP A 142 9.99 8.46 -19.13
C ASP A 142 8.85 7.55 -19.59
N PHE A 143 7.67 8.12 -19.83
CA PHE A 143 6.48 7.38 -20.27
C PHE A 143 6.36 7.41 -21.80
N PRO A 144 6.14 6.25 -22.45
CA PRO A 144 6.13 6.19 -23.91
C PRO A 144 4.91 6.93 -24.48
N GLY A 145 5.17 7.97 -25.27
CA GLY A 145 4.14 8.65 -26.06
C GLY A 145 3.28 9.65 -25.29
N THR A 146 3.60 9.95 -24.02
CA THR A 146 2.95 11.03 -23.29
C THR A 146 3.89 11.71 -22.29
N ASP A 147 3.79 13.02 -22.26
CA ASP A 147 4.48 13.93 -21.36
C ASP A 147 3.62 14.31 -20.14
N GLU A 148 2.37 13.81 -20.12
CA GLU A 148 1.36 14.01 -19.08
C GLU A 148 0.73 12.64 -18.73
N PRO A 149 1.47 11.73 -18.08
CA PRO A 149 0.96 10.43 -17.65
C PRO A 149 -0.20 10.60 -16.66
N GLN A 150 -1.24 9.78 -16.83
CA GLN A 150 -2.36 9.70 -15.91
C GLN A 150 -2.03 8.79 -14.73
N ILE A 151 -2.83 8.86 -13.66
CA ILE A 151 -2.61 8.06 -12.46
C ILE A 151 -2.49 6.55 -12.75
N TRP A 152 -3.21 6.06 -13.76
CA TRP A 152 -3.19 4.65 -14.19
C TRP A 152 -1.84 4.22 -14.78
N ASP A 153 -1.09 5.13 -15.39
CA ASP A 153 0.26 4.84 -15.92
C ASP A 153 1.24 4.59 -14.76
N PHE A 154 1.10 5.34 -13.66
CA PHE A 154 1.88 5.12 -12.44
C PHE A 154 1.50 3.84 -11.70
N PHE A 155 0.21 3.48 -11.70
CA PHE A 155 -0.25 2.18 -11.20
C PHE A 155 0.35 1.04 -12.01
N TYR A 156 0.26 1.12 -13.33
CA TYR A 156 0.87 0.16 -14.24
C TYR A 156 2.37 0.00 -13.95
N TYR A 157 3.11 1.11 -13.90
CA TYR A 157 4.54 1.11 -13.60
C TYR A 157 4.83 0.42 -12.25
N SER A 158 4.18 0.86 -11.17
CA SER A 158 4.40 0.33 -9.83
C SER A 158 4.10 -1.16 -9.71
N PHE A 159 3.00 -1.63 -10.30
CA PHE A 159 2.62 -3.04 -10.25
C PHE A 159 3.52 -3.92 -11.11
N VAL A 160 3.93 -3.46 -12.28
CA VAL A 160 4.88 -4.20 -13.14
C VAL A 160 6.22 -4.37 -12.42
N VAL A 161 6.75 -3.31 -11.80
CA VAL A 161 7.96 -3.41 -10.94
C VAL A 161 7.76 -4.48 -9.85
N GLY A 162 6.61 -4.49 -9.19
CA GLY A 162 6.29 -5.46 -8.15
C GLY A 162 6.21 -6.91 -8.62
N MET A 163 5.61 -7.15 -9.78
CA MET A 163 5.38 -8.50 -10.31
C MET A 163 6.62 -9.11 -10.96
N THR A 164 7.44 -8.29 -11.64
CA THR A 164 8.49 -8.82 -12.54
C THR A 164 9.87 -8.21 -12.31
N SER A 165 9.98 -7.13 -11.51
CA SER A 165 11.22 -6.34 -11.36
C SER A 165 11.83 -5.92 -12.71
N GLN A 166 11.02 -5.86 -13.78
CA GLN A 166 11.43 -5.46 -15.12
C GLN A 166 10.40 -4.49 -15.68
N VAL A 167 10.86 -3.31 -16.10
CA VAL A 167 10.06 -2.35 -16.86
C VAL A 167 10.85 -1.99 -18.11
N SER A 168 10.34 -2.36 -19.29
CA SER A 168 11.01 -2.10 -20.57
C SER A 168 10.52 -0.84 -21.25
N ASP A 169 9.31 -0.41 -20.93
CA ASP A 169 8.57 0.66 -21.60
C ASP A 169 8.64 2.00 -20.87
N VAL A 170 8.65 2.00 -19.53
CA VAL A 170 8.88 3.19 -18.71
C VAL A 170 10.28 3.14 -18.09
N GLN A 171 11.13 4.09 -18.46
CA GLN A 171 12.52 4.15 -18.01
C GLN A 171 12.70 5.14 -16.87
N ALA A 172 13.49 4.79 -15.87
CA ALA A 172 13.92 5.77 -14.86
C ALA A 172 14.98 6.71 -15.48
N SER A 173 14.72 8.00 -15.43
CA SER A 173 15.66 9.05 -15.87
C SER A 173 16.31 9.70 -14.65
N SER A 174 17.59 10.07 -14.75
CA SER A 174 18.17 11.03 -13.80
C SER A 174 17.72 12.42 -14.20
N ALA A 175 17.02 13.12 -13.30
CA ALA A 175 16.86 14.57 -13.37
C ALA A 175 18.23 15.27 -13.28
#